data_AF-A0A2M8J5R2-F1
#
_entry.id   AF-A0A2M8J5R2-F1
#
_cell.length_a   1.000
_cell.length_b   1.000
_cell.length_c   1.000
_cell.angle_alpha   90.00
_cell.angle_beta   90.00
_cell.angle_gamma   90.00
#
_symmetry.space_group_name_H-M   'P 1'
#
loop_
_entity.id
_entity.type
_entity.pdbx_description
1 polymer ?
#
loop_
_entity_poly.entity_id
_entity_poly.type
_entity_poly.pdbx_seq_one_letter_code
_entity_poly.pdbx_strand_id
1 'polypeptide(L)' 'MSETRHFLPPSIWMQRLFDAKAARQGGVVRRKLRDVELIVGKAAFEAELRRRGYHAVQNGDQIVVFCNNEPVRVLC' A
#
# COMPACT_ATOMS: atom_id res chain seq x y z
N MET A 1 22.87 11.56 -11.76
CA MET A 1 22.91 10.08 -11.84
C MET A 1 21.49 9.58 -11.97
N SER A 2 21.06 9.31 -13.19
CA SER A 2 19.70 8.84 -13.48
C SER A 2 19.64 7.34 -13.22
N GLU A 3 19.28 6.95 -12.00
CA GLU A 3 18.97 5.55 -11.71
C GLU A 3 17.71 5.17 -12.48
N THR A 4 17.89 4.35 -13.52
CA THR A 4 16.81 3.56 -14.12
C THR A 4 16.20 2.72 -13.02
N ARG A 5 15.15 3.25 -12.38
CA ARG A 5 14.34 2.52 -11.39
C ARG A 5 13.79 1.29 -12.11
N HIS A 6 14.44 0.14 -11.92
CA HIS A 6 13.83 -1.14 -12.26
C HIS A 6 12.62 -1.30 -11.35
N PHE A 7 11.48 -0.83 -11.81
CA PHE A 7 10.22 -1.06 -11.13
C PHE A 7 9.97 -2.57 -11.18
N LEU A 8 9.81 -3.17 -10.00
CA LEU A 8 9.34 -4.54 -9.91
C LEU A 8 8.01 -4.64 -10.67
N PRO A 9 7.71 -5.79 -11.30
CA PRO A 9 6.38 -6.04 -11.84
C PRO A 9 5.31 -5.67 -10.80
N PRO A 10 4.19 -5.04 -11.21
CA PRO A 10 3.16 -4.54 -10.29
C PRO A 10 2.71 -5.58 -9.27
N SER A 11 2.53 -6.82 -9.73
CA SER A 11 2.13 -7.98 -8.92
C SER A 11 3.17 -8.33 -7.85
N ILE A 12 4.45 -8.36 -8.19
CA ILE A 12 5.53 -8.67 -7.26
C ILE A 12 5.69 -7.54 -6.23
N TRP A 13 5.57 -6.29 -6.66
CA TRP A 13 5.63 -5.15 -5.74
C TRP A 13 4.50 -5.24 -4.70
N MET A 14 3.28 -5.52 -5.15
CA MET A 14 2.10 -5.66 -4.31
C MET A 14 2.20 -6.87 -3.38
N GLN A 15 2.69 -8.01 -3.88
CA GLN A 15 2.96 -9.18 -3.05
C GLN A 15 3.97 -8.85 -1.94
N ARG A 16 5.11 -8.24 -2.27
CA ARG A 16 6.13 -7.87 -1.27
C ARG A 16 5.60 -6.89 -0.22
N LEU A 17 4.70 -5.99 -0.60
CA LEU A 17 4.06 -5.08 0.34
C LEU A 17 3.28 -5.84 1.42
N PHE A 18 2.47 -6.81 1.01
CA PHE A 18 1.59 -7.55 1.93
C PHE A 18 2.24 -8.78 2.57
N ASP A 19 3.37 -9.26 2.05
CA ASP A 19 4.19 -10.31 2.66
C ASP A 19 5.10 -9.77 3.78
N ALA A 20 5.23 -8.44 3.88
CA ALA A 20 5.95 -7.80 4.97
C ALA A 20 5.44 -8.28 6.33
N LYS A 21 6.35 -8.49 7.30
CA LYS A 21 5.99 -8.99 8.63
C LYS A 21 4.87 -8.18 9.29
N ALA A 22 4.93 -6.85 9.20
CA ALA A 22 3.90 -5.96 9.74
C ALA A 22 2.52 -6.22 9.10
N ALA A 23 2.45 -6.41 7.79
CA ALA A 23 1.20 -6.69 7.10
C ALA A 23 0.62 -8.05 7.50
N ARG A 24 1.46 -9.09 7.62
CA ARG A 24 1.03 -10.43 8.04
C ARG A 24 0.54 -10.50 9.50
N GLN A 25 0.96 -9.56 10.33
CA GLN A 25 0.60 -9.51 11.76
C GLN A 25 -0.55 -8.53 12.05
N GLY A 26 -1.28 -8.07 11.03
CA GLY A 26 -2.40 -7.13 11.22
C GLY A 26 -1.97 -5.68 11.50
N GLY A 27 -0.70 -5.37 11.28
CA GLY A 27 -0.12 -4.05 11.53
C GLY A 27 -0.34 -3.07 10.39
N VAL A 28 0.56 -2.09 10.29
CA VAL A 28 0.45 -0.97 9.34
C VAL A 28 1.62 -0.95 8.38
N VAL A 29 1.37 -0.65 7.10
CA VAL A 29 2.40 -0.39 6.10
C VAL A 29 2.24 1.00 5.51
N ARG A 30 3.37 1.68 5.27
CA ARG A 30 3.41 3.03 4.68
C ARG A 30 4.04 3.00 3.29
N ARG A 31 3.45 3.75 2.35
CA ARG A 31 3.95 3.90 0.98
C ARG A 31 3.80 5.32 0.47
N LYS A 32 4.67 5.72 -0.46
CA LYS A 32 4.49 6.97 -1.19
C LYS A 32 3.39 6.81 -2.23
N LEU A 33 2.48 7.77 -2.32
CA LEU A 33 1.42 7.82 -3.33
C LEU A 33 2.01 7.68 -4.74
N ARG A 34 3.08 8.44 -5.03
CA ARG A 34 3.78 8.41 -6.31
C ARG A 34 4.27 7.01 -6.70
N ASP A 35 4.75 6.21 -5.74
CA ASP A 35 5.23 4.86 -6.04
C ASP A 35 4.06 3.93 -6.33
N VAL A 36 2.93 4.08 -5.61
CA VAL A 36 1.70 3.33 -5.91
C VAL A 36 1.20 3.65 -7.31
N GLU A 37 1.12 4.94 -7.66
CA GLU A 37 0.63 5.41 -8.95
C GLU A 37 1.54 4.96 -10.11
N LEU A 38 2.86 5.06 -9.94
CA LEU A 38 3.81 4.69 -11.00
C LEU A 38 3.98 3.18 -11.18
N ILE A 39 3.89 2.38 -10.11
CA ILE A 39 4.22 0.96 -10.16
C ILE A 39 2.98 0.10 -10.41
N VAL A 40 1.87 0.37 -9.72
CA VAL A 40 0.68 -0.50 -9.78
C VAL A 40 -0.55 0.23 -10.31
N GLY A 41 -0.60 1.55 -10.15
CA GLY A 41 -1.79 2.34 -10.41
C GLY A 41 -2.76 2.31 -9.22
N LYS A 42 -3.35 3.47 -8.94
CA LYS A 42 -4.23 3.68 -7.78
C LYS A 42 -5.44 2.74 -7.78
N ALA A 43 -6.09 2.55 -8.93
CA ALA A 43 -7.27 1.70 -9.04
C ALA A 43 -6.99 0.23 -8.70
N ALA A 44 -5.90 -0.34 -9.23
CA ALA A 44 -5.49 -1.71 -8.92
C ALA A 44 -5.08 -1.87 -7.44
N PHE A 45 -4.42 -0.85 -6.88
CA PHE A 45 -4.09 -0.82 -5.47
C PHE A 45 -5.32 -0.84 -4.57
N GLU A 46 -6.30 0.03 -4.83
CA GLU A 46 -7.54 0.05 -4.04
C GLU A 46 -8.37 -1.23 -4.22
N ALA A 47 -8.37 -1.82 -5.42
CA ALA A 47 -9.04 -3.11 -5.66
C ALA A 47 -8.45 -4.21 -4.78
N GLU A 48 -7.12 -4.25 -4.65
CA GLU A 48 -6.44 -5.22 -3.78
C GLU A 48 -6.74 -4.98 -2.29
N LEU A 49 -6.80 -3.71 -1.85
CA LEU A 49 -7.21 -3.39 -0.47
C LEU A 49 -8.63 -3.90 -0.19
N ARG A 50 -9.59 -3.62 -1.10
CA ARG A 50 -10.97 -4.10 -0.99
C ARG A 50 -11.03 -5.63 -0.97
N ARG A 51 -10.26 -6.31 -1.83
CA ARG A 51 -10.18 -7.78 -1.88
C ARG A 51 -9.70 -8.40 -0.56
N ARG A 52 -8.80 -7.70 0.16
CA ARG A 52 -8.24 -8.16 1.45
C ARG A 52 -9.06 -7.73 2.67
N GLY A 53 -10.00 -6.80 2.51
CA GLY A 53 -10.72 -6.18 3.64
C GLY A 53 -9.92 -5.09 4.35
N TYR A 54 -8.81 -4.63 3.75
CA TYR A 54 -7.91 -3.65 4.35
C TYR A 54 -8.38 -2.23 4.07
N HIS A 55 -8.04 -1.33 5.00
CA HIS A 55 -8.32 0.09 4.88
C HIS A 55 -7.02 0.87 4.70
N ALA A 56 -7.07 1.98 3.96
CA ALA A 56 -5.94 2.88 3.84
C ALA A 56 -6.39 4.33 3.98
N VAL A 57 -5.52 5.15 4.57
CA VAL A 57 -5.67 6.60 4.62
C VAL A 57 -4.55 7.25 3.83
N GLN A 58 -4.88 8.29 3.08
CA GLN A 58 -3.93 9.11 2.37
C GLN A 58 -3.78 10.44 3.10
N ASN A 59 -2.54 10.86 3.36
CA ASN A 59 -2.22 12.18 3.88
C ASN A 59 -0.99 12.72 3.13
N GLY A 60 -1.18 13.79 2.36
CA GLY A 60 -0.15 14.31 1.46
C GLY A 60 0.31 13.26 0.44
N ASP A 61 1.62 13.05 0.36
CA ASP A 61 2.25 12.06 -0.52
C ASP A 61 2.37 10.67 0.13
N GLN A 62 1.79 10.46 1.31
CA GLN A 62 1.84 9.20 2.04
C GLN A 62 0.50 8.48 2.00
N ILE A 63 0.56 7.16 1.84
CA ILE A 63 -0.52 6.22 2.05
C ILE A 63 -0.14 5.34 3.23
N VAL A 64 -1.04 5.24 4.20
CA VAL A 64 -0.92 4.38 5.36
C VAL A 64 -2.01 3.31 5.26
N VAL A 65 -1.61 2.05 5.11
CA VAL A 65 -2.51 0.91 4.98
C VAL A 65 -2.55 0.15 6.30
N PHE A 66 -3.76 -0.07 6.81
CA PHE A 66 -4.06 -0.92 7.94
C PHE A 66 -4.36 -2.32 7.42
N CYS A 67 -3.46 -3.27 7.69
CA CYS A 67 -3.51 -4.63 7.16
C CYS A 67 -4.41 -5.55 8.00
N ASN A 68 -5.57 -5.05 8.40
CA ASN A 68 -6.60 -5.77 9.14
C ASN A 68 -7.98 -5.24 8.71
N ASN A 69 -9.04 -5.85 9.26
CA ASN A 69 -10.42 -5.52 8.89
C ASN A 69 -11.09 -4.60 9.94
N GLU A 70 -10.32 -4.02 10.85
CA GLU A 70 -10.84 -3.10 11.86
C GLU A 70 -11.18 -1.74 11.23
N PRO A 71 -12.19 -1.01 11.76
CA PRO A 71 -12.54 0.30 11.26
C PRO A 71 -11.45 1.34 11.59
N VAL A 72 -11.15 2.21 10.63
CA VAL A 72 -10.22 3.33 10.85
C VAL A 72 -10.96 4.52 11.47
N ARG A 73 -10.47 5.01 12.60
CA ARG A 73 -10.95 6.23 13.26
C ARG A 73 -9.88 7.32 13.19
N VAL A 74 -10.23 8.50 12.69
CA VAL A 74 -9.36 9.68 12.73
C VAL A 74 -9.57 10.39 14.07
N LEU A 75 -8.52 10.48 14.89
CA LEU A 75 -8.55 11.13 16.21
C LEU A 75 -7.96 12.55 16.09
N CYS A 76 -8.49 13.50 16.87
CA CYS A 76 -8.08 14.90 16.92
C CYS A 76 -7.80 15.35 18.36
#